data_AF-A0A7J2K926-F1
#
_entry.id   AF-A0A7J2K926-F1
#
_cell.length_a   1.000
_cell.length_b   1.000
_cell.length_c   1.000
_cell.angle_alpha   90.00
_cell.angle_beta   90.00
_cell.angle_gamma   90.00
#
_symmetry.space_group_name_H-M   'P 1'
#
loop_
_entity.id
_entity.type
_entity.pdbx_description
1 polymer ?
#
loop_
_entity_poly.entity_id
_entity_poly.type
_entity_poly.pdbx_seq_one_letter_code
_entity_poly.pdbx_strand_id
1 'polypeptide(L)'
;MSSKPLFSLDRLRQDIARYFSVVNPIESGVTKIEFEGPRIAIYTKSGNVFSSRDQIAKDLVTLIKKRVVIRPDESIRMEKEEAEEKIRQTIRGVQGLVFNELMGEVVVEIAS
;
A
#
# COMPACT_ATOMS: atom_id res chain seq x y z
N MET A 1 5.50 -39.19 0.61
CA MET A 1 4.95 -37.99 -0.06
C MET A 1 5.67 -36.78 0.51
N SER A 2 6.62 -36.23 -0.25
CA SER A 2 7.47 -35.12 0.22
C SER A 2 6.64 -33.85 0.27
N SER A 3 6.39 -33.34 1.48
CA SER A 3 5.83 -32.01 1.68
C SER A 3 6.80 -31.01 1.06
N LYS A 4 6.44 -30.43 -0.10
CA LYS A 4 7.09 -29.22 -0.63
C LYS A 4 7.26 -28.25 0.55
N PRO A 5 8.45 -27.67 0.78
CA PRO A 5 8.63 -26.73 1.86
C PRO A 5 7.64 -25.59 1.63
N LEU A 6 6.64 -25.52 2.51
CA LEU A 6 5.69 -24.44 2.57
C LEU A 6 6.54 -23.17 2.70
N PHE A 7 6.45 -22.31 1.68
CA PHE A 7 7.24 -21.09 1.56
C PHE A 7 7.37 -20.39 2.92
N SER A 8 8.59 -20.29 3.48
CA SER A 8 8.73 -19.67 4.81
C SER A 8 8.42 -18.17 4.68
N LEU A 9 7.65 -17.64 5.64
CA LEU A 9 7.33 -16.22 5.71
C LEU A 9 8.61 -15.36 5.71
N ASP A 10 9.70 -15.91 6.24
CA ASP A 10 11.02 -15.28 6.26
C ASP A 10 11.59 -15.10 4.86
N ARG A 11 11.45 -16.10 3.98
CA ARG A 11 11.90 -15.97 2.59
C ARG A 11 11.13 -14.88 1.85
N LEU A 12 9.82 -14.78 2.09
CA LEU A 12 9.00 -13.71 1.49
C LEU A 12 9.50 -12.34 1.91
N ARG A 13 9.71 -12.18 3.21
CA ARG A 13 10.17 -10.92 3.79
C ARG A 13 11.55 -10.57 3.26
N GLN A 14 12.45 -11.55 3.09
CA GLN A 14 13.76 -11.35 2.48
C GLN A 14 13.66 -10.93 1.02
N ASP A 15 12.81 -11.57 0.21
CA ASP A 15 12.65 -11.22 -1.21
C ASP A 15 12.08 -9.79 -1.37
N ILE A 16 11.10 -9.42 -0.54
CA ILE A 16 10.54 -8.06 -0.50
C ILE A 16 11.61 -7.05 -0.05
N ALA A 17 12.31 -7.32 1.05
CA ALA A 17 13.36 -6.44 1.56
C ALA A 17 14.48 -6.25 0.53
N ARG A 18 14.88 -7.33 -0.17
CA ARG A 18 15.88 -7.27 -1.23
C ARG A 18 15.42 -6.40 -2.40
N TYR A 19 14.17 -6.57 -2.86
CA TYR A 19 13.62 -5.73 -3.93
C TYR A 19 13.77 -4.25 -3.57
N PHE A 20 13.33 -3.86 -2.37
CA PHE A 20 13.43 -2.46 -1.92
C PHE A 20 14.87 -1.99 -1.73
N SER A 21 15.79 -2.85 -1.28
CA SER A 21 17.21 -2.50 -1.15
C SER A 21 17.91 -2.24 -2.49
N VAL A 22 17.39 -2.80 -3.59
CA VAL A 22 17.98 -2.64 -4.93
C VAL A 22 17.29 -1.50 -5.68
N VAL A 23 15.97 -1.46 -5.62
CA VAL A 23 15.16 -0.52 -6.42
C VAL A 23 15.12 0.86 -5.78
N ASN A 24 15.06 0.95 -4.45
CA ASN A 24 15.02 2.22 -3.71
C ASN A 24 15.80 2.12 -2.37
N PRO A 25 17.14 2.02 -2.42
CA PRO A 25 17.97 1.73 -1.25
C PRO A 25 17.86 2.78 -0.13
N ILE A 26 17.64 4.05 -0.50
CA ILE A 26 17.63 5.19 0.42
C ILE A 26 16.20 5.55 0.87
N GLU A 27 15.19 5.20 0.07
CA GLU A 27 13.83 5.76 0.19
C GLU A 27 12.72 4.72 0.35
N SER A 28 13.05 3.44 0.58
CA SER A 28 12.00 2.41 0.67
C SER A 28 10.92 2.77 1.70
N GLY A 29 11.32 3.37 2.83
CA GLY A 29 10.42 3.86 3.87
C GLY A 29 9.42 2.82 4.36
N VAL A 30 9.71 1.53 4.12
CA VAL A 30 8.80 0.42 4.41
C VAL A 30 8.74 0.25 5.92
N THR A 31 7.54 0.34 6.48
CA THR A 31 7.32 0.26 7.92
C THR A 31 6.79 -1.09 8.35
N LYS A 32 5.95 -1.71 7.51
CA LYS A 32 5.22 -2.93 7.86
C LYS A 32 4.91 -3.76 6.62
N ILE A 33 4.91 -5.08 6.80
CA ILE A 33 4.42 -6.05 5.81
C ILE A 33 3.36 -6.89 6.50
N GLU A 34 2.13 -6.85 5.99
CA GLU A 34 0.97 -7.57 6.53
C GLU A 34 0.35 -8.49 5.49
N PHE A 35 -0.30 -9.55 5.99
CA PHE A 35 -1.00 -10.53 5.19
C PHE A 35 -2.51 -10.29 5.34
N GLU A 36 -3.05 -9.43 4.47
CA GLU A 36 -4.46 -9.05 4.46
C GLU A 36 -5.27 -9.97 3.53
N GLY A 37 -5.68 -11.12 4.07
CA GLY A 37 -6.42 -12.12 3.33
C GLY A 37 -5.63 -12.62 2.11
N PRO A 38 -6.10 -12.41 0.85
CA PRO A 38 -5.39 -12.85 -0.34
C PRO A 38 -4.24 -11.91 -0.77
N ARG A 39 -4.04 -10.77 -0.08
CA ARG A 39 -3.06 -9.73 -0.45
C ARG A 39 -1.96 -9.62 0.59
N ILE A 40 -0.76 -9.27 0.13
CA ILE A 40 0.33 -8.80 0.99
C ILE A 40 0.31 -7.28 0.93
N ALA A 41 0.02 -6.63 2.05
CA ALA A 41 0.05 -5.18 2.18
C ALA A 41 1.43 -4.75 2.66
N ILE A 42 2.04 -3.82 1.93
CA ILE A 42 3.32 -3.22 2.28
C ILE A 42 3.07 -1.75 2.58
N TYR A 43 3.31 -1.35 3.82
CA TYR A 43 3.11 0.01 4.30
C TYR A 43 4.42 0.81 4.15
N THR A 44 4.30 2.05 3.68
CA THR A 44 5.45 2.94 3.49
C THR A 44 5.15 4.36 3.97
N LYS A 45 6.16 5.00 4.56
CA LYS A 45 6.18 6.44 4.85
C LYS A 45 6.74 7.27 3.70
N SER A 46 7.24 6.62 2.64
CA SER A 46 7.86 7.31 1.51
C SER A 46 6.82 7.70 0.46
N GLY A 47 6.66 9.02 0.27
CA GLY A 47 5.80 9.57 -0.77
C GLY A 47 6.21 9.13 -2.17
N ASN A 48 7.51 8.96 -2.43
CA ASN A 48 8.04 8.51 -3.73
C ASN A 48 7.68 7.05 -4.02
N VAL A 49 7.80 6.17 -3.01
CA VAL A 49 7.38 4.77 -3.11
C VAL A 49 5.88 4.67 -3.30
N PHE A 50 5.09 5.43 -2.54
CA PHE A 50 3.63 5.43 -2.67
C PHE A 50 3.16 6.00 -4.02
N SER A 51 3.86 7.01 -4.56
CA SER A 51 3.59 7.56 -5.89
C SER A 51 3.86 6.52 -6.99
N SER A 52 4.86 5.66 -6.81
CA SER A 52 5.23 4.59 -7.75
C SER A 52 4.57 3.24 -7.43
N ARG A 53 3.54 3.23 -6.56
CA ARG A 53 2.94 2.00 -5.99
C ARG A 53 2.54 0.96 -7.02
N ASP A 54 1.95 1.37 -8.14
CA ASP A 54 1.40 0.44 -9.12
C ASP A 54 2.50 -0.32 -9.85
N GLN A 55 3.61 0.35 -10.16
CA GLN A 55 4.77 -0.29 -10.77
C GLN A 55 5.44 -1.24 -9.78
N ILE A 56 5.68 -0.77 -8.55
CA ILE A 56 6.29 -1.57 -7.49
C ILE A 56 5.44 -2.82 -7.18
N ALA A 57 4.13 -2.67 -7.09
CA ALA A 57 3.22 -3.79 -6.88
C ALA A 57 3.30 -4.81 -8.03
N LYS A 58 3.33 -4.35 -9.30
CA LYS A 58 3.48 -5.23 -10.48
C LYS A 58 4.80 -5.99 -10.46
N ASP A 59 5.89 -5.33 -10.13
CA ASP A 59 7.22 -5.96 -10.07
C ASP A 59 7.24 -7.03 -8.96
N LEU A 60 6.74 -6.70 -7.77
CA LEU A 60 6.69 -7.63 -6.64
C LEU A 60 5.76 -8.82 -6.93
N VAL A 61 4.60 -8.59 -7.55
CA VAL A 61 3.71 -9.68 -8.02
C VAL A 61 4.46 -10.60 -8.98
N THR A 62 5.27 -10.04 -9.88
CA THR A 62 6.07 -10.80 -10.83
C THR A 62 7.17 -11.61 -10.14
N LEU A 63 7.80 -11.04 -9.12
CA LEU A 63 8.88 -11.66 -8.36
C LEU A 63 8.39 -12.80 -7.46
N ILE A 64 7.38 -12.53 -6.62
CA ILE A 64 6.97 -13.45 -5.54
C ILE A 64 5.71 -14.26 -5.87
N LYS A 65 5.05 -13.97 -7.01
CA LYS A 65 3.83 -14.64 -7.48
C LYS A 65 2.65 -14.58 -6.49
N LYS A 66 2.54 -13.47 -5.75
CA LYS A 66 1.44 -13.17 -4.82
C LYS A 66 0.89 -11.78 -5.10
N ARG A 67 -0.37 -11.53 -4.75
CA ARG A 67 -0.95 -10.19 -4.89
C ARG A 67 -0.35 -9.26 -3.84
N VAL A 68 0.23 -8.16 -4.28
CA VAL A 68 0.83 -7.14 -3.42
C VAL A 68 0.07 -5.83 -3.59
N VAL A 69 -0.11 -5.11 -2.49
CA VAL A 69 -0.61 -3.72 -2.49
C VAL A 69 0.34 -2.87 -1.68
N ILE A 70 0.61 -1.64 -2.14
CA ILE A 70 1.43 -0.67 -1.43
C ILE A 70 0.50 0.38 -0.83
N ARG A 71 0.64 0.64 0.46
CA ARG A 71 -0.22 1.54 1.23
C ARG A 71 0.58 2.63 1.94
N PRO A 72 -0.02 3.80 2.17
CA PRO A 72 0.61 4.79 3.03
C PRO A 72 0.53 4.30 4.48
N ASP A 73 1.62 4.46 5.21
CA ASP A 73 1.64 4.24 6.65
C ASP A 73 0.61 5.15 7.34
N GLU A 74 -0.03 4.65 8.40
CA GLU A 74 -1.05 5.39 9.15
C GLU A 74 -0.49 6.71 9.68
N SER A 75 0.78 6.75 10.08
CA SER A 75 1.40 7.93 10.69
C SER A 75 1.61 9.11 9.74
N ILE A 76 1.40 8.94 8.43
CA ILE A 76 1.57 10.00 7.43
C ILE A 76 0.25 10.38 6.74
N ARG A 77 -0.87 9.82 7.21
CA ARG A 77 -2.21 10.15 6.70
C ARG A 77 -2.67 11.43 7.39
N MET A 78 -3.49 12.21 6.68
CA MET A 78 -4.20 13.33 7.30
C MET A 78 -5.31 12.78 8.20
N GLU A 79 -5.66 13.54 9.24
CA GLU A 79 -6.85 13.26 10.03
C GLU A 79 -8.10 13.33 9.16
N LYS A 80 -9.12 12.56 9.52
CA LYS A 80 -10.31 12.38 8.68
C LYS A 80 -11.02 13.70 8.40
N GLU A 81 -11.16 14.54 9.41
CA GLU A 81 -11.82 15.84 9.34
C GLU A 81 -11.08 16.79 8.38
N GLU A 82 -9.74 16.84 8.49
CA GLU A 82 -8.89 17.65 7.60
C GLU A 82 -8.94 17.14 6.16
N ALA A 83 -8.94 15.81 5.98
CA ALA A 83 -9.06 15.19 4.67
C ALA A 83 -10.41 15.50 4.02
N GLU A 84 -11.51 15.42 4.77
CA GLU A 84 -12.85 15.77 4.29
C GLU A 84 -12.92 17.24 3.85
N GLU A 85 -12.43 18.16 4.67
CA GLU A 85 -12.39 19.59 4.31
C GLU A 85 -11.59 19.81 3.02
N LYS A 86 -10.38 19.25 2.95
CA LYS A 86 -9.50 19.37 1.78
C LYS A 86 -10.12 18.80 0.51
N ILE A 87 -10.80 17.66 0.59
CA ILE A 87 -11.49 17.04 -0.54
C ILE A 87 -12.63 17.94 -1.04
N ARG A 88 -13.47 18.45 -0.14
CA ARG A 88 -14.59 19.33 -0.50
C ARG A 88 -14.14 20.68 -1.07
N GLN A 89 -12.99 21.18 -0.64
CA GLN A 89 -12.37 22.38 -1.22
C GLN A 89 -11.77 22.13 -2.61
N THR A 90 -11.21 20.94 -2.83
CA THR A 90 -10.49 20.60 -4.07
C THR A 90 -11.43 20.13 -5.18
N ILE A 91 -12.45 19.33 -4.84
CA ILE A 91 -13.37 18.69 -5.77
C ILE A 91 -14.74 19.36 -5.64
N ARG A 92 -15.27 19.92 -6.74
CA ARG A 92 -16.63 20.48 -6.77
C ARG A 92 -17.67 19.36 -6.92
N GLY A 93 -18.84 19.55 -6.31
CA GLY A 93 -19.97 18.64 -6.48
C GLY A 93 -19.89 17.35 -5.65
N VAL A 94 -19.05 17.29 -4.62
CA VAL A 94 -18.96 16.15 -3.70
C VAL A 94 -20.31 15.95 -2.99
N GLN A 95 -20.95 14.80 -3.22
CA GLN A 95 -22.20 14.38 -2.60
C GLN A 95 -21.95 13.52 -1.35
N GLY A 96 -20.90 12.70 -1.36
CA GLY A 96 -20.62 11.75 -0.30
C GLY A 96 -19.13 11.40 -0.20
N LEU A 97 -18.71 11.02 1.00
CA LEU A 97 -17.37 10.53 1.31
C LEU A 97 -17.49 9.26 2.15
N VAL A 98 -16.83 8.18 1.71
CA VAL A 98 -16.75 6.91 2.47
C VAL A 98 -15.29 6.59 2.72
N PHE A 99 -14.88 6.69 3.98
CA PHE A 99 -13.51 6.40 4.40
C PHE A 99 -13.37 4.91 4.76
N ASN A 100 -12.27 4.32 4.30
CA ASN A 100 -11.82 3.00 4.68
C ASN A 100 -10.49 3.13 5.43
N GLU A 101 -10.57 3.14 6.76
CA GLU A 101 -9.41 3.36 7.64
C GLU A 101 -8.38 2.23 7.51
N LEU A 102 -8.83 0.97 7.39
CA LEU A 102 -7.96 -0.18 7.18
C LEU A 102 -7.15 -0.05 5.89
N MET A 103 -7.79 0.44 4.82
CA MET A 103 -7.13 0.60 3.52
C MET A 103 -6.39 1.92 3.35
N GLY A 104 -6.70 2.93 4.17
CA GLY A 104 -6.22 4.29 3.98
C GLY A 104 -6.78 4.92 2.70
N GLU A 105 -7.99 4.54 2.32
CA GLU A 105 -8.65 4.99 1.09
C GLU A 105 -9.92 5.78 1.41
N VAL A 106 -10.25 6.72 0.54
CA VAL A 106 -11.51 7.46 0.58
C VAL A 106 -12.20 7.34 -0.77
N VAL A 107 -13.45 6.91 -0.76
CA VAL A 107 -14.32 6.90 -1.94
C VAL A 107 -15.08 8.22 -1.96
N VAL A 108 -14.94 8.98 -3.05
CA VAL A 108 -15.60 10.27 -3.25
C VAL A 108 -16.74 10.10 -4.25
N GLU A 109 -17.96 10.37 -3.81
CA GLU A 109 -19.15 10.40 -4.68
C GLU A 109 -19.39 11.83 -5.15
N ILE A 110 -19.56 12.02 -6.46
CA ILE A 110 -19.67 13.33 -7.11
C ILE A 110 -20.97 13.35 -7.92
N ALA A 111 -21.69 14.48 -7.87
CA ALA A 111 -22.81 14.74 -8.77
C ALA A 111 -22.33 14.73 -10.23
N SER A 112 -23.03 14.01 -11.10
CA SER A 112 -22.75 13.96 -12.55
C SER A 112 -22.91 15.31 -13.24
#